data_AF-A0A1Y6CNV1-F1
#
_entry.id   AF-A0A1Y6CNV1-F1
#
_cell.length_a   1.000
_cell.length_b   1.000
_cell.length_c   1.000
_cell.angle_alpha   90.00
_cell.angle_beta   90.00
_cell.angle_gamma   90.00
#
_symmetry.space_group_name_H-M   'P 1'
#
loop_
_entity.id
_entity.type
_entity.pdbx_description
1 polymer ?
#
loop_
_entity_poly.entity_id
_entity_poly.type
_entity_poly.pdbx_seq_one_letter_code
_entity_poly.pdbx_strand_id
1 'polypeptide(L)'
;MEVLHTSPQVIEEFHSKGLFGEFLCFSQDEYLMGDVKAVYSVELDDSDVIRARSLFYVDEADKLDAIVKKVIDACPIEIDEEEAQDLLDESSSYYDLISEKSESQDYESTAEFSWWLQLMTAQCAKALGYKACLMEDEQGAVYFVDVTQVQPTLKELR
;
A
#
# COMPACT_ATOMS: atom_id res chain seq x y z
N MET A 1 3.45 1.28 18.21
CA MET A 1 2.01 1.53 18.03
C MET A 1 1.36 0.24 17.57
N GLU A 2 0.18 -0.08 18.09
CA GLU A 2 -0.57 -1.27 17.68
C GLU A 2 -1.44 -0.94 16.46
N VAL A 3 -1.43 -1.81 15.45
CA VAL A 3 -2.33 -1.76 14.29
C VAL A 3 -3.02 -3.10 14.08
N LEU A 4 -4.21 -3.07 13.47
CA LEU A 4 -5.14 -4.18 13.36
C LEU A 4 -5.44 -4.51 11.90
N HIS A 5 -5.45 -5.80 11.57
CA HIS A 5 -5.92 -6.32 10.30
C HIS A 5 -7.10 -7.27 10.54
N THR A 6 -8.21 -7.02 9.87
CA THR A 6 -9.39 -7.89 9.90
C THR A 6 -9.42 -8.77 8.68
N SER A 7 -9.71 -10.05 8.87
CA SER A 7 -9.82 -11.02 7.78
C SER A 7 -11.15 -11.79 7.85
N PRO A 8 -11.77 -12.10 6.69
CA PRO A 8 -12.97 -12.93 6.65
C PRO A 8 -12.72 -14.41 6.93
N GLN A 9 -11.44 -14.82 7.05
CA GLN A 9 -11.02 -16.18 7.37
C GLN A 9 -9.76 -16.14 8.25
N VAL A 10 -9.52 -17.21 9.00
CA VAL A 10 -8.24 -17.37 9.70
C VAL A 10 -7.14 -17.59 8.65
N ILE A 11 -6.12 -16.72 8.67
CA ILE A 11 -4.90 -16.84 7.89
C ILE A 11 -4.03 -17.93 8.53
N GLU A 12 -3.83 -19.04 7.80
CA GLU A 12 -3.01 -20.17 8.25
C GLU A 12 -1.50 -19.91 8.06
N GLU A 13 -1.13 -19.17 7.00
CA GLU A 13 0.25 -18.83 6.66
C GLU A 13 0.30 -17.45 6.00
N PHE A 14 1.27 -16.62 6.42
CA PHE A 14 1.58 -15.35 5.77
C PHE A 14 2.54 -15.61 4.60
N HIS A 15 2.16 -15.19 3.39
CA HIS A 15 2.89 -15.49 2.16
C HIS A 15 2.89 -14.31 1.19
N SER A 16 3.73 -14.37 0.15
CA SER A 16 3.84 -13.34 -0.90
C SER A 16 2.88 -13.52 -2.09
N LYS A 17 1.75 -14.22 -1.91
CA LYS A 17 0.76 -14.49 -2.96
C LYS A 17 -0.48 -13.60 -2.78
N GLY A 18 -1.11 -13.25 -3.89
CA GLY A 18 -2.32 -12.43 -3.91
C GLY A 18 -2.06 -11.03 -4.46
N LEU A 19 -3.08 -10.17 -4.40
CA LEU A 19 -3.04 -8.82 -4.97
C LEU A 19 -1.91 -7.96 -4.39
N PHE A 20 -1.71 -8.02 -3.08
CA PHE A 20 -0.72 -7.22 -2.35
C PHE A 20 0.56 -7.98 -2.00
N GLY A 21 0.79 -9.15 -2.60
CA GLY A 21 2.00 -9.93 -2.34
C GLY A 21 2.17 -10.26 -0.85
N GLU A 22 3.31 -9.87 -0.28
CA GLU A 22 3.64 -10.06 1.14
C GLU A 22 3.12 -8.96 2.08
N PHE A 23 2.30 -8.03 1.58
CA PHE A 23 1.76 -6.95 2.39
C PHE A 23 0.32 -7.23 2.80
N LEU A 24 -0.02 -6.87 4.03
CA LEU A 24 -1.40 -6.78 4.50
C LEU A 24 -1.69 -5.34 4.93
N CYS A 25 -2.93 -4.92 4.71
CA CYS A 25 -3.43 -3.62 5.13
C CYS A 25 -3.89 -3.68 6.59
N PHE A 26 -3.36 -2.79 7.43
CA PHE A 26 -3.74 -2.62 8.83
C PHE A 26 -4.22 -1.19 9.10
N SER A 27 -4.96 -0.99 10.18
CA SER A 27 -5.40 0.33 10.66
C SER A 27 -5.33 0.41 12.18
N GLN A 28 -5.35 1.62 12.75
CA GLN A 28 -5.35 1.76 14.22
C GLN A 28 -6.66 1.30 14.86
N ASP A 29 -7.76 1.43 14.13
CA ASP A 29 -9.09 0.94 14.53
C ASP A 29 -9.44 -0.35 13.78
N GLU A 30 -10.42 -1.11 14.26
CA GLU A 30 -10.88 -2.31 13.54
C GLU A 30 -11.53 -1.93 12.21
N TYR A 31 -10.91 -2.35 11.11
CA TYR A 31 -11.40 -2.10 9.76
C TYR A 31 -12.57 -3.04 9.40
N LEU A 32 -13.78 -2.74 9.84
CA LEU A 32 -14.93 -3.66 9.68
C LEU A 32 -15.55 -3.60 8.26
N MET A 33 -14.88 -4.23 7.29
CA MET A 33 -15.45 -4.47 5.96
C MET A 33 -15.97 -5.92 5.83
N GLY A 34 -17.30 -6.08 5.82
CA GLY A 34 -17.93 -7.38 5.60
C GLY A 34 -17.95 -8.32 6.81
N ASP A 35 -17.88 -9.64 6.56
CA ASP A 35 -17.92 -10.68 7.59
C ASP A 35 -16.52 -10.87 8.18
N VAL A 36 -16.25 -10.32 9.37
CA VAL A 36 -14.96 -10.41 10.05
C VAL A 36 -14.92 -11.66 10.93
N LYS A 37 -14.01 -12.59 10.63
CA LYS A 37 -13.84 -13.85 11.39
C LYS A 37 -12.51 -13.95 12.12
N ALA A 38 -11.57 -13.06 11.86
CA ALA A 38 -10.28 -13.03 12.52
C ALA A 38 -9.78 -11.58 12.58
N VAL A 39 -9.20 -11.21 13.71
CA VAL A 39 -8.53 -9.92 13.90
C VAL A 39 -7.08 -10.22 14.27
N TYR A 40 -6.15 -9.63 13.55
CA TYR A 40 -4.72 -9.74 13.78
C TYR A 40 -4.19 -8.41 14.26
N SER A 41 -3.21 -8.42 15.17
CA SER A 41 -2.49 -7.21 15.55
C SER A 41 -0.99 -7.32 15.32
N VAL A 42 -0.38 -6.16 15.08
CA VAL A 42 1.05 -5.96 14.95
C VAL A 42 1.45 -4.73 15.77
N GLU A 43 2.56 -4.82 16.48
CA GLU A 43 3.24 -3.67 17.06
C GLU A 43 4.29 -3.15 16.06
N LEU A 44 4.19 -1.87 15.70
CA LEU A 44 5.14 -1.16 14.83
C LEU A 44 5.85 -0.06 15.61
N ASP A 45 7.17 0.02 15.52
CA ASP A 45 7.90 1.20 15.98
C ASP A 45 7.75 2.33 14.94
N ASP A 46 7.65 3.59 15.39
CA ASP A 46 7.52 4.73 14.48
C ASP A 46 8.69 4.82 13.48
N SER A 47 9.87 4.34 13.87
CA SER A 47 11.05 4.26 13.00
C SER A 47 10.96 3.18 11.91
N ASP A 48 10.05 2.21 12.07
CA ASP A 48 9.82 1.15 11.08
C ASP A 48 8.79 1.58 10.00
N VAL A 49 8.20 2.77 10.12
CA VAL A 49 7.13 3.26 9.26
C VAL A 49 7.55 4.51 8.52
N ILE A 50 7.33 4.53 7.19
CA ILE A 50 7.44 5.73 6.36
C ILE A 50 6.07 6.12 5.80
N ARG A 51 5.80 7.42 5.70
CA ARG A 51 4.62 7.95 5.00
C ARG A 51 4.84 7.91 3.50
N ALA A 52 3.83 7.57 2.71
CA ALA A 52 3.89 7.60 1.24
C ALA A 52 4.45 8.95 0.73
N ARG A 53 3.90 10.05 1.24
CA ARG A 53 4.33 11.44 0.97
C ARG A 53 5.78 11.79 1.34
N SER A 54 6.50 10.87 1.96
CA SER A 54 7.90 11.07 2.36
C SER A 54 8.88 10.19 1.58
N LEU A 55 8.39 9.31 0.69
CA LEU A 55 9.21 8.32 -0.03
C LEU A 55 10.37 8.94 -0.81
N PHE A 56 10.14 10.07 -1.47
CA PHE A 56 11.15 10.74 -2.30
C PHE A 56 11.92 11.86 -1.57
N TYR A 57 11.68 12.02 -0.26
CA TYR A 57 12.30 13.08 0.57
C TYR A 57 13.28 12.53 1.62
N VAL A 58 13.62 11.25 1.54
CA VAL A 58 14.60 10.60 2.41
C VAL A 58 15.93 10.40 1.70
N ASP A 59 16.98 10.18 2.49
CA ASP A 59 18.24 9.67 1.97
C ASP A 59 17.97 8.30 1.29
N GLU A 60 18.70 8.01 0.21
CA GLU A 60 18.58 6.76 -0.57
C GLU A 60 17.32 6.63 -1.45
N ALA A 61 16.64 7.75 -1.77
CA ALA A 61 15.51 7.78 -2.71
C ALA A 61 15.85 7.25 -4.12
N ASP A 62 17.14 7.26 -4.51
CA ASP A 62 17.64 6.66 -5.76
C ASP A 62 17.42 5.14 -5.83
N LYS A 63 17.17 4.47 -4.70
CA LYS A 63 16.74 3.06 -4.70
C LYS A 63 15.37 2.85 -5.35
N LEU A 64 14.57 3.91 -5.49
CA LEU A 64 13.21 3.84 -6.01
C LEU A 64 13.15 3.88 -7.54
N ASP A 65 14.23 4.24 -8.24
CA ASP A 65 14.29 4.41 -9.70
C ASP A 65 13.71 3.20 -10.46
N ALA A 66 13.99 1.98 -9.99
CA ALA A 66 13.49 0.76 -10.61
C ALA A 66 11.98 0.60 -10.46
N ILE A 67 11.41 1.06 -9.34
CA ILE A 67 9.97 1.02 -9.08
C ILE A 67 9.26 2.12 -9.86
N VAL A 68 9.81 3.34 -9.86
CA VAL A 68 9.30 4.47 -10.67
C VAL A 68 9.21 4.06 -12.14
N LYS A 69 10.30 3.50 -12.69
CA LYS A 69 10.31 3.00 -14.07
C LYS A 69 9.24 1.93 -14.31
N LYS A 70 9.05 1.01 -13.36
CA LYS A 70 8.04 -0.05 -13.47
C LYS A 70 6.62 0.55 -13.49
N VAL A 71 6.36 1.61 -12.73
CA VAL A 71 5.08 2.34 -12.75
C VAL A 71 4.85 2.99 -14.10
N ILE A 72 5.85 3.68 -14.65
CA ILE A 72 5.78 4.28 -16.00
C ILE A 72 5.49 3.21 -17.05
N ASP A 73 6.26 2.11 -17.06
CA ASP A 73 6.15 1.03 -18.05
C ASP A 73 4.80 0.28 -17.98
N ALA A 74 4.18 0.22 -16.79
CA ALA A 74 2.92 -0.49 -16.56
C ALA A 74 1.68 0.42 -16.66
N CYS A 75 1.86 1.75 -16.69
CA CYS A 75 0.75 2.68 -16.70
C CYS A 75 -0.07 2.56 -17.99
N PRO A 76 -1.41 2.44 -17.91
CA PRO A 76 -2.28 2.38 -19.08
C PRO A 76 -2.28 3.67 -19.93
N ILE A 77 -1.81 4.77 -19.36
CA ILE A 77 -1.68 6.08 -20.00
C ILE A 77 -0.23 6.53 -19.97
N GLU A 78 0.15 7.41 -20.89
CA GLU A 78 1.49 7.99 -20.91
C GLU A 78 1.66 8.95 -19.73
N ILE A 79 2.63 8.62 -18.88
CA ILE A 79 3.04 9.43 -17.75
C ILE A 79 4.55 9.66 -17.77
N ASP A 80 5.00 10.78 -17.23
CA ASP A 80 6.43 11.02 -17.02
C ASP A 80 6.91 10.57 -15.64
N GLU A 81 8.18 10.84 -15.34
CA GLU A 81 8.81 10.44 -14.09
C GLU A 81 8.24 11.19 -12.88
N GLU A 82 7.92 12.48 -13.04
CA GLU A 82 7.34 13.31 -11.97
C GLU A 82 5.94 12.80 -11.62
N GLU A 83 5.12 12.55 -12.64
CA GLU A 83 3.77 11.99 -12.46
C GLU A 83 3.81 10.59 -11.81
N ALA A 84 4.78 9.74 -12.16
CA ALA A 84 4.94 8.43 -11.53
C ALA A 84 5.36 8.55 -10.05
N GLN A 85 6.21 9.52 -9.70
CA GLN A 85 6.57 9.80 -8.30
C GLN A 85 5.36 10.31 -7.52
N ASP A 86 4.59 11.24 -8.10
CA ASP A 86 3.40 11.82 -7.48
C ASP A 86 2.29 10.77 -7.22
N LEU A 87 2.16 9.79 -8.12
CA LEU A 87 1.27 8.64 -7.91
C LEU A 87 1.76 7.73 -6.80
N LEU A 88 3.08 7.51 -6.70
CA LEU A 88 3.68 6.66 -5.67
C LEU A 88 3.64 7.30 -4.29
N ASP A 89 3.79 8.61 -4.18
CA ASP A 89 3.80 9.32 -2.89
C ASP A 89 2.41 9.80 -2.43
N GLU A 90 1.36 9.51 -3.20
CA GLU A 90 -0.04 9.89 -2.95
C GLU A 90 -0.27 11.40 -2.90
N SER A 91 0.59 12.18 -3.56
CA SER A 91 0.33 13.60 -3.84
C SER A 91 -0.64 13.78 -5.01
N SER A 92 -0.72 12.80 -5.91
CA SER A 92 -1.67 12.74 -7.02
C SER A 92 -2.47 11.43 -7.03
N SER A 93 -3.68 11.47 -7.57
CA SER A 93 -4.56 10.32 -7.73
C SER A 93 -4.57 9.85 -9.18
N TYR A 94 -4.47 8.54 -9.39
CA TYR A 94 -4.60 7.95 -10.72
C TYR A 94 -5.97 8.24 -11.36
N TYR A 95 -7.03 8.33 -10.53
CA TYR A 95 -8.37 8.68 -11.00
C TYR A 95 -8.43 10.09 -11.59
N ASP A 96 -7.75 11.04 -10.94
CA ASP A 96 -7.69 12.43 -11.43
C ASP A 96 -6.87 12.48 -12.72
N LEU A 97 -5.69 11.85 -12.73
CA LEU A 97 -4.81 11.82 -13.90
C LEU A 97 -5.47 11.20 -15.13
N ILE A 98 -6.18 10.07 -14.98
CA ILE A 98 -6.86 9.45 -16.12
C ILE A 98 -8.08 10.25 -16.59
N SER A 99 -8.75 10.98 -15.69
CA SER A 99 -9.85 11.88 -16.06
C SER A 99 -9.39 13.05 -16.93
N GLU A 100 -8.15 13.49 -16.76
CA GLU A 100 -7.54 14.56 -17.54
C GLU A 100 -6.97 14.08 -18.88
N LYS A 101 -6.41 12.87 -18.89
CA LYS A 101 -5.62 12.36 -20.03
C LYS A 101 -6.35 11.37 -20.95
N SER A 102 -7.46 10.77 -20.52
CA SER A 102 -8.18 9.75 -21.29
C SER A 102 -9.64 10.14 -21.58
N GLU A 103 -10.05 9.96 -22.84
CA GLU A 103 -11.46 10.15 -23.26
C GLU A 103 -12.36 8.96 -22.85
N SER A 104 -11.79 7.82 -22.46
CA SER A 104 -12.51 6.63 -22.02
C SER A 104 -12.05 6.19 -20.64
N GLN A 105 -12.97 6.12 -19.69
CA GLN A 105 -12.73 5.59 -18.35
C GLN A 105 -13.28 4.17 -18.25
N ASP A 106 -12.37 3.20 -18.17
CA ASP A 106 -12.71 1.86 -17.70
C ASP A 106 -12.48 1.81 -16.19
N TYR A 107 -13.58 1.89 -15.42
CA TYR A 107 -13.53 1.94 -13.97
C TYR A 107 -12.95 0.68 -13.33
N GLU A 108 -13.12 -0.49 -13.95
CA GLU A 108 -12.60 -1.76 -13.41
C GLU A 108 -11.07 -1.79 -13.52
N SER A 109 -10.54 -1.53 -14.73
CA SER A 109 -9.10 -1.41 -14.96
C SER A 109 -8.46 -0.28 -14.13
N THR A 110 -9.20 0.81 -13.89
CA THR A 110 -8.72 1.92 -13.06
C THR A 110 -8.57 1.52 -11.60
N ALA A 111 -9.54 0.78 -11.06
CA ALA A 111 -9.49 0.26 -9.70
C ALA A 111 -8.34 -0.75 -9.52
N GLU A 112 -8.18 -1.69 -10.45
CA GLU A 112 -7.08 -2.67 -10.40
C GLU A 112 -5.71 -2.00 -10.42
N PHE A 113 -5.54 -0.98 -11.26
CA PHE A 113 -4.29 -0.22 -11.31
C PHE A 113 -4.06 0.58 -10.03
N SER A 114 -5.11 1.16 -9.43
CA SER A 114 -4.99 1.88 -8.16
C SER A 114 -4.52 0.97 -7.01
N TRP A 115 -5.04 -0.26 -6.92
CA TRP A 115 -4.56 -1.24 -5.94
C TRP A 115 -3.13 -1.69 -6.22
N TRP A 116 -2.78 -1.82 -7.50
CA TRP A 116 -1.40 -2.12 -7.87
C TRP A 116 -0.42 -0.98 -7.51
N LEU A 117 -0.85 0.29 -7.64
CA LEU A 117 -0.08 1.44 -7.18
C LEU A 117 0.16 1.39 -5.67
N GLN A 118 -0.87 1.09 -4.87
CA GLN A 118 -0.71 0.89 -3.41
C GLN A 118 0.34 -0.19 -3.10
N LEU A 119 0.35 -1.30 -3.84
CA LEU A 119 1.41 -2.29 -3.72
C LEU A 119 2.79 -1.71 -4.06
N MET A 120 2.92 -0.94 -5.14
CA MET A 120 4.20 -0.33 -5.52
C MET A 120 4.69 0.69 -4.49
N THR A 121 3.80 1.50 -3.92
CA THR A 121 4.11 2.41 -2.80
C THR A 121 4.62 1.63 -1.58
N ALA A 122 4.00 0.51 -1.23
CA ALA A 122 4.48 -0.34 -0.14
C ALA A 122 5.86 -0.98 -0.45
N GLN A 123 6.10 -1.35 -1.71
CA GLN A 123 7.41 -1.83 -2.19
C GLN A 123 8.49 -0.73 -2.10
N CYS A 124 8.15 0.54 -2.34
CA CYS A 124 9.08 1.65 -2.13
C CYS A 124 9.52 1.74 -0.67
N ALA A 125 8.58 1.68 0.27
CA ALA A 125 8.89 1.68 1.69
C ALA A 125 9.84 0.54 2.08
N LYS A 126 9.58 -0.67 1.56
CA LYS A 126 10.44 -1.84 1.76
C LYS A 126 11.84 -1.66 1.15
N ALA A 127 11.93 -1.11 -0.06
CA ALA A 127 13.21 -0.85 -0.72
C ALA A 127 14.08 0.15 0.07
N LEU A 128 13.44 1.09 0.75
CA LEU A 128 14.08 2.05 1.65
C LEU A 128 14.40 1.46 3.04
N GLY A 129 14.01 0.22 3.33
CA GLY A 129 14.31 -0.49 4.57
C GLY A 129 13.25 -0.35 5.67
N TYR A 130 12.10 0.23 5.36
CA TYR A 130 10.96 0.29 6.30
C TYR A 130 10.15 -1.00 6.26
N LYS A 131 9.46 -1.30 7.36
CA LYS A 131 8.61 -2.49 7.49
C LYS A 131 7.15 -2.21 7.14
N ALA A 132 6.75 -0.94 7.15
CA ALA A 132 5.41 -0.54 6.74
C ALA A 132 5.41 0.81 6.02
N CYS A 133 4.43 0.99 5.14
CA CYS A 133 4.09 2.26 4.55
C CYS A 133 2.76 2.77 5.10
N LEU A 134 2.73 4.01 5.58
CA LEU A 134 1.53 4.73 5.98
C LEU A 134 0.97 5.47 4.77
N MET A 135 -0.27 5.12 4.41
CA MET A 135 -1.08 5.66 3.31
C MET A 135 -2.41 6.20 3.85
N GLU A 136 -3.18 6.87 3.00
CA GLU A 136 -4.55 7.31 3.32
C GLU A 136 -5.58 6.62 2.40
N ASP A 137 -6.65 6.08 2.98
CA ASP A 137 -7.80 5.55 2.26
C ASP A 137 -9.11 6.26 2.68
N GLU A 138 -10.27 5.80 2.17
CA GLU A 138 -11.57 6.38 2.49
C GLU A 138 -11.94 6.32 3.99
N GLN A 139 -11.28 5.48 4.78
CA GLN A 139 -11.48 5.32 6.22
C GLN A 139 -10.35 5.93 7.05
N GLY A 140 -9.34 6.53 6.41
CA GLY A 140 -8.27 7.28 7.04
C GLY A 140 -6.91 6.61 6.92
N ALA A 141 -6.14 6.61 8.01
CA ALA A 141 -4.78 6.11 8.01
C ALA A 141 -4.71 4.58 7.91
N VAL A 142 -4.10 4.08 6.84
CA VAL A 142 -3.83 2.66 6.62
C VAL A 142 -2.34 2.37 6.54
N TYR A 143 -1.96 1.19 7.02
CA TYR A 143 -0.59 0.74 7.14
C TYR A 143 -0.44 -0.53 6.32
N PHE A 144 0.27 -0.44 5.19
CA PHE A 144 0.69 -1.61 4.44
C PHE A 144 1.93 -2.18 5.09
N VAL A 145 1.77 -3.30 5.80
CA VAL A 145 2.83 -3.94 6.59
C VAL A 145 3.39 -5.15 5.85
N ASP A 146 4.71 -5.21 5.72
CA ASP A 146 5.42 -6.40 5.23
C ASP A 146 5.38 -7.51 6.28
N VAL A 147 4.48 -8.47 6.09
CA VAL A 147 4.27 -9.56 7.06
C VAL A 147 5.37 -10.62 7.04
N THR A 148 6.34 -10.51 6.13
CA THR A 148 7.56 -11.33 6.17
C THR A 148 8.60 -10.77 7.14
N GLN A 149 8.52 -9.47 7.45
CA GLN A 149 9.39 -8.79 8.41
C GLN A 149 8.76 -8.65 9.79
N VAL A 150 7.44 -8.57 9.85
CA VAL A 150 6.69 -8.44 11.11
C VAL A 150 5.56 -9.46 11.15
N GLN A 151 5.55 -10.34 12.15
CA GLN A 151 4.59 -11.42 12.25
C GLN A 151 3.31 -10.98 13.00
N PRO A 152 2.14 -10.95 12.34
CA PRO A 152 0.89 -10.61 13.00
C PRO A 152 0.45 -11.68 13.99
N THR A 153 -0.14 -11.26 15.11
CA THR A 153 -0.69 -12.16 16.13
C THR A 153 -2.20 -12.15 16.09
N LEU A 154 -2.83 -13.33 16.07
CA LEU A 154 -4.28 -13.47 16.13
C LEU A 154 -4.79 -12.98 17.51
N LYS A 155 -5.72 -12.02 17.51
CA LYS A 155 -6.47 -11.61 18.70
C LYS A 155 -7.64 -12.57 18.93
N GLU A 156 -7.94 -12.85 20.19
CA GLU A 156 -9.17 -13.56 20.55
C GLU A 156 -10.38 -12.71 20.13
N LEU A 157 -11.28 -13.28 19.32
CA LEU A 157 -12.56 -12.65 19.00
C LEU A 157 -13.33 -12.48 20.32
N ARG A 158 -13.69 -11.24 20.66
CA ARG A 158 -14.47 -10.92 21.87
C ARG A 158 -15.95 -11.24 21.69
#